data_AF-A0A935UHK9-F1
#
_entry.id   AF-A0A935UHK9-F1
#
_cell.length_a   1.000
_cell.length_b   1.000
_cell.length_c   1.000
_cell.angle_alpha   90.00
_cell.angle_beta   90.00
_cell.angle_gamma   90.00
#
_symmetry.space_group_name_H-M   'P 1'
#
loop_
_entity.id
_entity.type
_entity.pdbx_description
1 polymer ?
#
loop_
_entity_poly.entity_id
_entity_poly.type
_entity_poly.pdbx_seq_one_letter_code
_entity_poly.pdbx_strand_id
1 'polypeptide(L)' 'MASWGCPHEINGICTKINDLNCDPGMKGCVLAGRYFFLGSDDKNERRREKQERSAPENDDASRRRAKTRDET' A
#
# COMPACT_ATOMS: atom_id res chain seq x y z
N MET A 1 -19.40 -11.45 11.22
CA MET A 1 -17.97 -11.40 11.62
C MET A 1 -17.16 -11.01 10.38
N ALA A 2 -16.46 -9.88 10.42
CA ALA A 2 -15.64 -9.42 9.29
C ALA A 2 -14.46 -10.38 9.14
N SER A 3 -14.58 -11.34 8.22
CA SER A 3 -13.46 -12.20 7.85
C SER A 3 -12.38 -11.31 7.27
N TRP A 4 -11.27 -11.13 8.01
CA TRP A 4 -10.03 -10.52 7.52
C TRP A 4 -9.30 -11.46 6.53
N GLY A 5 -10.04 -12.34 5.85
CA GLY A 5 -9.55 -13.20 4.78
C GLY A 5 -9.55 -12.48 3.43
N CYS A 6 -8.66 -12.90 2.55
CA CYS A 6 -8.64 -12.41 1.17
C CYS A 6 -9.90 -12.91 0.45
N PRO A 7 -10.70 -12.08 -0.24
CA PRO A 7 -11.91 -12.52 -0.94
C PRO A 7 -11.66 -13.51 -2.09
N HIS A 8 -10.39 -13.67 -2.49
CA HIS A 8 -9.96 -14.62 -3.53
C HIS A 8 -9.35 -15.90 -2.95
N GLU A 9 -9.28 -16.03 -1.62
CA GLU A 9 -8.81 -17.23 -0.95
C GLU A 9 -9.96 -18.24 -0.81
N ILE A 10 -9.74 -19.45 -1.33
CA ILE A 10 -10.68 -20.58 -1.23
C ILE A 10 -9.87 -21.79 -0.79
N ASN A 11 -10.16 -22.33 0.39
CA ASN A 11 -9.48 -23.50 0.96
C ASN A 11 -7.95 -23.35 1.04
N GLY A 12 -7.44 -22.16 1.35
CA GLY A 12 -6.01 -21.86 1.43
C GLY A 12 -5.34 -21.63 0.06
N ILE A 13 -6.10 -21.58 -1.03
CA ILE A 13 -5.62 -21.38 -2.39
C ILE A 13 -6.07 -20.01 -2.90
N CYS A 14 -5.16 -19.27 -3.55
CA CYS A 14 -5.45 -17.97 -4.15
C CYS A 14 -5.89 -18.14 -5.62
N THR A 15 -7.19 -18.00 -5.87
CA THR A 15 -7.77 -18.03 -7.23
C THR A 15 -7.26 -16.90 -8.15
N LYS A 16 -6.63 -15.87 -7.57
CA LYS A 16 -6.08 -14.74 -8.33
C LYS A 16 -4.62 -14.95 -8.75
N ILE A 17 -3.90 -15.85 -8.08
CA ILE A 17 -2.46 -16.06 -8.30
C ILE A 17 -2.25 -17.55 -8.56
N ASN A 18 -2.49 -17.98 -9.81
CA ASN A 18 -2.14 -19.31 -10.34
C ASN A 18 -2.49 -20.49 -9.41
N ASP A 19 -3.56 -20.40 -8.62
CA ASP A 19 -3.95 -21.42 -7.64
C ASP A 19 -2.82 -21.82 -6.66
N LEU A 20 -1.99 -20.86 -6.28
CA LEU A 20 -0.94 -21.04 -5.28
C LEU A 20 -1.49 -20.91 -3.85
N ASN A 21 -0.73 -21.43 -2.88
CA ASN A 21 -1.00 -21.19 -1.46
C ASN A 21 -1.16 -19.69 -1.17
N CYS A 22 -2.28 -19.34 -0.55
CA CYS A 22 -2.64 -17.95 -0.32
C CYS A 22 -1.86 -17.37 0.86
N ASP A 23 -0.77 -16.66 0.59
CA ASP A 23 -0.07 -15.83 1.57
C ASP A 23 -0.42 -14.33 1.35
N PRO A 24 -0.98 -13.65 2.37
CA PRO A 24 -1.31 -12.23 2.29
C PRO A 24 -0.07 -11.37 2.04
N GLY A 25 -0.12 -10.59 0.95
CA GLY A 25 0.95 -9.66 0.57
C GLY A 25 1.94 -10.20 -0.48
N MET A 26 1.75 -11.43 -0.98
CA MET A 26 2.52 -11.89 -2.13
C MET A 26 2.31 -11.00 -3.37
N LYS A 27 3.31 -11.00 -4.26
CA LYS A 27 3.26 -10.30 -5.56
C LYS A 27 2.02 -10.77 -6.35
N GLY A 28 1.09 -9.86 -6.63
CA GLY A 28 -0.18 -10.14 -7.30
C GLY A 28 -1.39 -10.23 -6.37
N CYS A 29 -1.20 -10.27 -5.05
CA CYS A 29 -2.27 -10.23 -4.06
C CYS A 29 -2.96 -8.86 -4.05
N VAL A 30 -4.28 -8.83 -3.81
CA VAL A 30 -5.05 -7.58 -3.70
C VAL A 30 -4.59 -6.69 -2.54
N LEU A 31 -3.97 -7.28 -1.52
CA LEU A 31 -3.41 -6.56 -0.38
C LEU A 31 -2.03 -5.95 -0.70
N ALA A 32 -1.32 -6.51 -1.69
CA ALA A 32 0.02 -6.05 -2.07
C ALA A 32 -0.04 -4.64 -2.67
N GLY A 33 0.57 -3.68 -1.99
CA GLY A 33 0.54 -2.26 -2.35
C GLY A 33 -0.56 -1.43 -1.70
N ARG A 34 -1.56 -2.07 -1.06
CA ARG A 34 -2.64 -1.36 -0.32
C ARG A 34 -2.37 -1.29 1.17
N TYR A 35 -1.81 -2.35 1.73
CA TYR A 35 -1.40 -2.44 3.14
C TYR A 35 0.12 -2.48 3.25
N PHE A 36 0.65 -2.21 4.45
CA PHE A 36 2.08 -2.22 4.71
C PHE A 36 2.38 -3.45 5.54
N PHE A 37 3.19 -4.36 5.02
CA PHE A 37 3.55 -5.58 5.73
C PHE A 37 4.80 -5.30 6.57
N LEU A 38 4.68 -5.34 7.89
CA LEU A 38 5.78 -5.03 8.82
C LEU A 38 6.79 -6.18 8.95
N GLY A 39 6.41 -7.41 8.60
CA GLY A 39 7.26 -8.61 8.73
C GLY A 39 7.90 -9.09 7.42
N SER A 40 7.67 -8.40 6.29
CA SER A 40 8.25 -8.79 5.00
C SER A 40 8.35 -7.56 4.09
N ASP A 41 9.55 -7.01 3.95
CA ASP A 41 9.77 -5.79 3.15
C ASP A 41 9.70 -6.08 1.64
N ASP A 42 10.05 -7.30 1.21
CA ASP A 42 9.94 -7.73 -0.20
C ASP A 42 8.50 -7.63 -0.74
N LYS A 43 7.51 -7.75 0.16
CA LYS A 43 6.08 -7.62 -0.17
C LYS A 43 5.66 -6.15 -0.38
N ASN A 44 6.51 -5.19 0.00
CA ASN A 44 6.23 -3.75 -0.04
C ASN A 44 6.94 -3.01 -1.18
N GLU A 45 7.79 -3.67 -2.00
CA GLU A 45 8.57 -3.02 -3.08
C GLU A 45 7.72 -2.12 -3.97
N ARG A 46 6.65 -2.66 -4.57
CA ARG A 46 5.71 -1.91 -5.43
C ARG A 46 5.12 -0.69 -4.72
N ARG A 47 4.90 -0.78 -3.40
CA ARG A 47 4.33 0.32 -2.62
C ARG A 47 5.37 1.41 -2.40
N ARG A 48 6.63 1.04 -2.13
CA ARG A 48 7.75 1.96 -2.00
C ARG A 48 7.96 2.72 -3.30
N GLU A 49 8.03 2.02 -4.44
CA GLU A 49 8.12 2.65 -5.77
C GLU A 49 6.97 3.64 -6.02
N LYS A 50 5.74 3.26 -5.61
CA LYS A 50 4.60 4.15 -5.72
C LYS A 50 4.72 5.35 -4.78
N GLN A 51 5.17 5.18 -3.54
CA GLN A 51 5.38 6.28 -2.61
C GLN A 51 6.47 7.23 -3.12
N GLU A 52 7.57 6.73 -3.64
CA GLU A 52 8.64 7.54 -4.22
C GLU A 52 8.15 8.34 -5.43
N ARG A 53 7.33 7.72 -6.29
CA ARG A 53 6.71 8.41 -7.44
C ARG A 53 5.61 9.38 -7.03
N SER A 54 4.87 9.07 -5.96
CA SER A 54 3.71 9.85 -5.51
C SER A 54 4.06 10.87 -4.44
N ALA A 55 5.30 10.87 -3.93
CA ALA A 55 5.82 11.83 -2.97
C ALA A 55 5.68 13.20 -3.62
N PRO A 56 4.68 13.98 -3.22
CA PRO A 56 4.50 15.28 -3.82
C PRO A 56 5.45 16.24 -3.12
N GLU A 57 6.05 17.12 -3.89
CA GLU A 57 6.66 18.39 -3.48
C GLU A 57 5.66 19.35 -2.79
N ASN A 58 4.59 18.84 -2.16
CA ASN A 58 3.46 19.62 -1.65
C ASN A 58 3.64 20.12 -0.22
N ASP A 59 4.74 19.79 0.46
CA ASP A 59 5.04 20.38 1.78
C ASP A 59 5.54 21.83 1.65
N ASP A 60 6.16 22.20 0.53
CA ASP A 60 6.71 23.54 0.31
C ASP A 60 5.62 24.59 -0.02
N ALA A 61 4.63 24.24 -0.85
CA ALA A 61 3.57 25.17 -1.24
C ALA A 61 2.62 25.54 -0.09
N SER A 62 2.30 24.59 0.79
CA SER A 62 1.39 24.83 1.92
C SER A 62 2.07 25.63 3.04
N ARG A 63 3.38 25.44 3.23
CA ARG A 63 4.17 26.19 4.22
C ARG A 63 4.43 27.64 3.79
N ARG A 64 4.63 27.89 2.50
CA ARG A 64 4.77 29.24 1.93
C ARG A 64 3.47 30.06 2.07
N ARG A 65 2.31 29.45 1.85
CA ARG A 65 1.00 30.11 2.04
C ARG A 65 0.67 30.44 3.49
N ALA A 66 1.15 29.63 4.44
CA ALA A 66 0.99 29.92 5.87
C ALA A 66 1.86 31.11 6.31
N LYS A 67 3.08 31.22 5.77
CA LYS A 67 4.01 32.32 6.10
C LYS A 67 3.51 33.69 5.62
N THR A 68 2.89 33.77 4.45
CA THR A 68 2.40 35.06 3.88
C THR A 68 1.16 35.61 4.56
N ARG A 69 0.51 34.84 5.44
CA ARG A 69 -0.77 35.21 6.06
C ARG A 69 -0.62 35.70 7.51
N ASP A 70 0.58 35.59 8.08
CA ASP A 70 0.93 36.04 9.43
C ASP A 70 1.64 37.41 9.43
N GLU A 71 1.88 37.99 8.25
CA GLU A 71 2.61 39.26 8.05
C GLU A 71 1.68 40.42 7.61
N THR A 72 0.46 40.48 8.16
CA THR A 72 -0.49 41.61 7.99
C THR A 72 -1.22 41.91 9.30
#